data_AF-A0A238DW15-F1
#
_entry.id   AF-A0A238DW15-F1
#
_cell.length_a   1.000
_cell.length_b   1.000
_cell.length_c   1.000
_cell.angle_alpha   90.00
_cell.angle_beta   90.00
_cell.angle_gamma   90.00
#
_symmetry.space_group_name_H-M   'P 1'
#
loop_
_entity.id
_entity.type
_entity.pdbx_description
1 polymer ?
#
loop_
_entity_poly.entity_id
_entity_poly.type
_entity_poly.pdbx_seq_one_letter_code
_entity_poly.pdbx_strand_id
1 'polypeptide(L)'
;MIASFLRLVTHPKVFVQPTPMLDALLASPGVLQPTLGGEWHALRKLCTGKALSANAVPDAWLAAAVMHQGERLVSFDADFKHLLPRNQFARLATA
;
A
#
# COMPACT_ATOMS: atom_id res chain seq x y z
N MET A 1 -0.12 0.75 -11.21
CA MET A 1 -1.06 -0.24 -11.77
C MET A 1 -1.50 -1.26 -10.73
N ILE A 2 -0.58 -1.97 -10.05
CA ILE A 2 -0.94 -3.01 -9.07
C ILE A 2 -1.71 -2.47 -7.84
N ALA A 3 -1.33 -1.32 -7.28
CA ALA A 3 -2.03 -0.73 -6.14
C ALA A 3 -3.51 -0.41 -6.46
N SER A 4 -3.81 0.04 -7.68
CA SER A 4 -5.18 0.29 -8.14
C SER A 4 -6.00 -0.99 -8.24
N PHE A 5 -5.39 -2.08 -8.72
CA PHE A 5 -6.03 -3.40 -8.75
C PHE A 5 -6.31 -3.90 -7.33
N LEU A 6 -5.30 -3.85 -6.46
CA LEU A 6 -5.39 -4.28 -5.06
C LEU A 6 -6.45 -3.48 -4.30
N ARG A 7 -6.53 -2.17 -4.52
CA ARG A 7 -7.61 -1.34 -3.99
C ARG A 7 -8.98 -1.91 -4.30
N LEU A 8 -9.22 -2.38 -5.53
CA LEU A 8 -10.53 -2.91 -5.93
C LEU A 8 -10.80 -4.27 -5.30
N VAL A 9 -9.89 -5.24 -5.47
CA VAL A 9 -10.11 -6.63 -5.00
C VAL A 9 -10.17 -6.76 -3.49
N THR A 10 -9.65 -5.76 -2.75
CA THR A 10 -9.74 -5.69 -1.29
C THR A 10 -10.90 -4.81 -0.80
N HIS A 11 -11.71 -4.23 -1.70
CA HIS A 11 -12.79 -3.31 -1.33
C HIS A 11 -14.13 -4.04 -1.12
N PRO A 12 -14.71 -4.04 0.10
CA PRO A 12 -15.93 -4.79 0.41
C PRO A 12 -17.19 -4.28 -0.32
N LYS A 13 -17.19 -3.02 -0.75
CA LYS A 13 -18.28 -2.47 -1.58
C LYS A 13 -18.15 -2.77 -3.08
N VAL A 14 -17.02 -3.31 -3.53
CA VAL A 14 -16.78 -3.64 -4.95
C VAL A 14 -16.86 -5.15 -5.15
N PHE A 15 -16.26 -5.93 -4.26
CA PHE A 15 -16.29 -7.40 -4.30
C PHE A 15 -17.15 -7.97 -3.18
N VAL A 16 -18.01 -8.93 -3.53
CA VAL A 16 -18.89 -9.65 -2.57
C VAL A 16 -18.07 -10.41 -1.53
N GLN A 17 -16.98 -11.04 -1.98
CA GLN A 17 -15.97 -11.64 -1.13
C GLN A 17 -14.63 -10.93 -1.41
N PRO A 18 -14.34 -9.82 -0.71
CA PRO A 18 -13.08 -9.12 -0.89
C PRO A 18 -11.93 -10.03 -0.46
N THR A 19 -10.88 -10.09 -1.27
CA THR A 19 -9.70 -10.90 -0.97
C THR A 19 -8.94 -10.24 0.17
N PRO A 20 -8.81 -10.88 1.35
CA PRO A 20 -8.29 -10.22 2.54
C PRO A 20 -6.77 -9.98 2.48
N MET A 21 -6.03 -10.73 1.65
CA MET A 21 -4.57 -10.62 1.61
C MET A 21 -3.98 -10.78 0.22
N LEU A 22 -2.93 -10.00 -0.04
CA LEU A 22 -2.09 -10.02 -1.23
C LEU A 22 -1.61 -11.43 -1.59
N ASP A 23 -1.29 -12.22 -0.57
CA ASP A 23 -0.72 -13.55 -0.72
C ASP A 23 -1.72 -14.56 -1.27
N ALA A 24 -2.99 -14.42 -0.88
CA ALA A 24 -4.07 -15.25 -1.41
C ALA A 24 -4.28 -14.99 -2.91
N LEU A 25 -4.11 -13.74 -3.36
CA LEU A 25 -4.16 -13.41 -4.77
C LEU A 25 -3.00 -14.04 -5.55
N LEU A 26 -1.77 -13.93 -5.05
CA LEU A 26 -0.59 -14.53 -5.70
C LEU A 26 -0.63 -16.06 -5.71
N ALA A 27 -1.29 -16.67 -4.72
CA ALA A 27 -1.47 -18.11 -4.65
C ALA A 27 -2.60 -18.64 -5.56
N SER A 28 -3.40 -17.76 -6.17
CA SER A 28 -4.51 -18.18 -7.02
C SER A 28 -4.00 -18.83 -8.32
N PRO A 29 -4.56 -19.99 -8.73
CA PRO A 29 -4.22 -20.61 -10.00
C PRO A 29 -4.35 -19.62 -11.18
N GLY A 30 -3.36 -19.62 -12.07
CA GLY A 30 -3.34 -18.75 -13.25
C GLY A 30 -2.86 -17.31 -12.98
N VAL A 31 -2.55 -16.94 -11.74
CA VAL A 31 -1.93 -15.65 -11.43
C VAL A 31 -0.43 -15.73 -11.68
N LEU A 32 0.04 -14.96 -12.66
CA LEU A 32 1.47 -14.73 -12.87
C LEU A 32 1.86 -13.44 -12.16
N GLN A 33 2.85 -13.55 -11.27
CA GLN A 33 3.41 -12.38 -10.62
C GLN A 33 4.40 -11.71 -11.60
N PRO A 34 4.13 -10.48 -12.08
CA PRO A 34 5.13 -9.76 -12.85
C PRO A 34 6.34 -9.43 -11.96
N THR A 35 7.48 -9.11 -12.56
CA THR A 35 8.58 -8.50 -11.79
C THR A 35 8.09 -7.16 -11.24
N LEU A 36 7.95 -7.08 -9.92
CA LEU A 36 7.53 -5.87 -9.22
C LEU A 36 8.75 -5.11 -8.70
N GLY A 37 8.61 -3.80 -8.52
CA GLY A 37 9.67 -2.95 -7.97
C GLY A 37 10.01 -3.31 -6.52
N GLY A 38 11.14 -2.81 -6.03
CA GLY A 38 11.64 -3.14 -4.68
C GLY A 38 10.75 -2.65 -3.54
N GLU A 39 9.82 -1.74 -3.82
CA GLU A 39 8.75 -1.31 -2.92
C GLU A 39 7.77 -2.43 -2.55
N TRP A 40 7.67 -3.50 -3.37
CA TRP A 40 6.69 -4.57 -3.16
C TRP A 40 6.79 -5.22 -1.78
N HIS A 41 8.01 -5.47 -1.30
CA HIS A 41 8.23 -6.10 0.00
C HIS A 41 7.74 -5.21 1.14
N ALA A 42 7.98 -3.90 1.03
CA ALA A 42 7.52 -2.92 2.02
C ALA A 42 5.99 -2.79 1.99
N LEU A 43 5.37 -2.79 0.81
CA LEU A 43 3.91 -2.80 0.68
C LEU A 43 3.31 -4.01 1.36
N ARG A 44 3.81 -5.23 1.07
CA ARG A 44 3.30 -6.46 1.66
C ARG A 44 3.37 -6.40 3.18
N LYS A 45 4.49 -5.96 3.74
CA LYS A 45 4.66 -5.76 5.19
C LYS A 45 3.68 -4.75 5.76
N LEU A 46 3.46 -3.61 5.09
CA LEU A 46 2.51 -2.59 5.54
C LEU A 46 1.07 -3.12 5.53
N CYS A 47 0.64 -3.76 4.44
CA CYS A 47 -0.70 -4.29 4.31
C CYS A 47 -0.98 -5.39 5.34
N THR A 48 -0.07 -6.35 5.52
CA THR A 48 -0.25 -7.42 6.51
C THR A 48 -0.13 -6.89 7.95
N GLY A 49 0.85 -6.05 8.24
CA GLY A 49 1.11 -5.57 9.61
C GLY A 49 0.08 -4.57 10.15
N LYS A 50 -0.64 -3.86 9.27
CA LYS A 50 -1.67 -2.87 9.64
C LYS A 50 -3.06 -3.21 9.13
N ALA A 51 -3.25 -4.43 8.58
CA ALA A 51 -4.48 -4.87 7.94
C ALA A 51 -5.05 -3.87 6.90
N LEU A 52 -4.17 -3.24 6.11
CA LEU A 52 -4.57 -2.23 5.13
C LEU A 52 -5.27 -2.89 3.94
N SER A 53 -6.36 -2.27 3.52
CA SER A 53 -7.19 -2.72 2.40
C SER A 53 -7.86 -1.52 1.74
N ALA A 54 -8.51 -1.77 0.60
CA ALA A 54 -9.32 -0.81 -0.11
C ALA A 54 -8.54 0.50 -0.36
N ASN A 55 -9.15 1.64 0.00
CA ASN A 55 -8.61 2.97 -0.25
C ASN A 55 -7.32 3.28 0.51
N ALA A 56 -6.90 2.45 1.48
CA ALA A 56 -5.61 2.60 2.15
C ALA A 56 -4.44 2.04 1.33
N VAL A 57 -4.69 1.20 0.32
CA VAL A 57 -3.64 0.53 -0.46
C VAL A 57 -2.79 1.51 -1.29
N PRO A 58 -3.37 2.53 -1.96
CA PRO A 58 -2.57 3.53 -2.68
C PRO A 58 -1.59 4.29 -1.77
N ASP A 59 -2.00 4.71 -0.57
CA ASP A 59 -1.11 5.40 0.36
C ASP A 59 -0.03 4.45 0.91
N ALA A 60 -0.39 3.19 1.16
CA ALA A 60 0.57 2.16 1.52
C ALA A 60 1.62 1.93 0.41
N TRP A 61 1.23 2.05 -0.87
CA TRP A 61 2.16 1.96 -2.00
C TRP A 61 3.15 3.12 -2.03
N LEU A 62 2.66 4.35 -1.84
CA LEU A 62 3.53 5.54 -1.76
C LEU A 62 4.48 5.45 -0.56
N ALA A 63 3.98 5.02 0.61
CA ALA A 63 4.81 4.80 1.79
C ALA A 63 5.86 3.72 1.55
N ALA A 64 5.50 2.62 0.88
CA ALA A 64 6.43 1.56 0.52
C ALA A 64 7.55 2.02 -0.41
N ALA A 65 7.23 2.87 -1.39
CA ALA A 65 8.22 3.46 -2.29
C ALA A 65 9.21 4.36 -1.54
N VAL A 66 8.71 5.20 -0.64
CA VAL A 66 9.52 6.08 0.23
C VAL A 66 10.46 5.25 1.12
N MET A 67 9.93 4.19 1.75
CA MET A 67 10.72 3.27 2.56
C MET A 67 11.82 2.57 1.74
N HIS A 68 11.48 2.12 0.52
CA HIS A 68 12.42 1.42 -0.35
C HIS A 68 13.57 2.32 -0.83
N GLN A 69 13.25 3.57 -1.19
CA GLN A 69 14.23 4.53 -1.68
C GLN A 69 15.01 5.21 -0.55
N GLY A 70 14.55 5.10 0.70
CA GLY A 70 15.18 5.79 1.85
C GLY A 70 14.89 7.29 1.88
N GLU A 71 13.95 7.76 1.07
CA GLU A 71 13.62 9.17 0.88
C GLU A 71 12.65 9.70 1.95
N ARG A 72 12.30 10.99 1.84
CA ARG A 72 11.29 11.64 2.69
C ARG A 72 10.08 12.06 1.88
N LEU A 73 8.89 11.69 2.35
CA LEU A 73 7.62 12.19 1.83
C LEU A 73 7.24 13.51 2.48
N VAL A 74 6.93 14.51 1.66
CA VAL A 74 6.36 15.78 2.10
C VAL A 74 4.92 15.87 1.58
N SER A 75 3.94 15.94 2.48
CA SER A 75 2.51 15.93 2.09
C SER A 75 1.65 16.77 3.04
N PHE A 76 0.49 17.26 2.58
CA PHE A 76 -0.53 17.86 3.43
C PHE A 76 -1.36 16.82 4.19
N ASP A 77 -1.40 15.59 3.65
CA ASP A 77 -2.15 14.48 4.23
C ASP A 77 -1.42 13.94 5.46
N ALA A 78 -2.10 14.04 6.60
CA ALA A 78 -1.56 13.60 7.89
C ALA A 78 -1.55 12.08 8.04
N ASP A 79 -2.32 11.34 7.25
CA ASP A 79 -2.51 9.90 7.46
C ASP A 79 -1.24 9.09 7.16
N PHE A 80 -0.33 9.63 6.36
CA PHE A 80 1.02 9.09 6.17
C PHE A 80 1.84 8.98 7.47
N LYS A 81 1.50 9.75 8.53
CA LYS A 81 2.12 9.59 9.87
C LYS A 81 1.91 8.19 10.45
N HIS A 82 0.86 7.50 10.03
CA HIS A 82 0.56 6.13 10.45
C HIS A 82 1.28 5.08 9.60
N LEU A 83 1.81 5.46 8.44
CA LEU A 83 2.46 4.54 7.50
C LEU A 83 3.98 4.65 7.54
N LEU A 84 4.52 5.86 7.71
CA LEU A 84 5.94 6.17 7.63
C LEU A 84 6.55 6.50 9.01
N PRO A 85 7.85 6.18 9.23
CA PRO A 85 8.56 6.65 10.40
C PRO A 85 8.78 8.17 10.35
N ARG A 86 8.96 8.79 11.52
CA ARG A 86 9.07 10.25 11.67
C ARG A 86 10.16 10.91 10.82
N ASN A 87 11.27 10.22 10.55
CA ASN A 87 12.37 10.75 9.74
C ASN A 87 12.07 10.77 8.23
N GLN A 88 11.07 10.00 7.77
CA GLN A 88 10.67 9.85 6.37
C GLN A 88 9.36 10.56 6.03
N PHE A 89 8.76 11.30 6.96
CA PHE A 89 7.53 12.06 6.70
C PHE A 89 7.60 13.48 7.28
N ALA A 90 7.24 14.46 6.46
CA ALA A 90 7.04 15.84 6.86
C ALA A 90 5.65 16.32 6.40
N ARG A 91 4.84 16.80 7.35
CA ARG A 91 3.53 17.35 7.06
C ARG A 91 3.64 18.83 6.70
N LEU A 92 3.04 19.24 5.59
CA LEU A 92 2.88 20.65 5.24
C LEU A 92 1.68 21.26 5.95
N ALA A 93 1.83 22.50 6.42
CA ALA A 93 0.70 23.28 6.94
C ALA A 93 -0.20 23.71 5.77
N THR A 94 -1.50 23.50 5.90
CA THR A 94 -2.49 24.12 5.02
C THR A 94 -2.55 25.62 5.33
N ALA A 95 -2.37 26.45 4.30
CA ALA A 95 -2.49 27.91 4.38
C ALA A 95 -3.93 28.34 4.71
#